data_AF-A0A209A1G5-F1
#
_entry.id   AF-A0A209A1G5-F1
#
_cell.length_a   1.000
_cell.length_b   1.000
_cell.length_c   1.000
_cell.angle_alpha   90.00
_cell.angle_beta   90.00
_cell.angle_gamma   90.00
#
_symmetry.space_group_name_H-M   'P 1'
#
loop_
_entity.id
_entity.type
_entity.pdbx_description
1 polymer ?
#
loop_
_entity_poly.entity_id
_entity_poly.type
_entity_poly.pdbx_seq_one_letter_code
_entity_poly.pdbx_strand_id
1 'polypeptide(L)'
;MVETIFLLNEDYGLGIEVYALVRSETRAKNRFSHFLDKSWFNIIVQDVSDEIKIDASINYIIHAASQASPLYYKTDPVGTLLANTKGLITFLSLQERI
;
A
#
# COMPACT_ATOMS: atom_id res chain seq x y z
N MET A 1 10.98 -3.19 1.85
CA MET A 1 10.86 -2.20 0.76
C MET A 1 10.29 -0.90 1.29
N VAL A 2 9.08 -0.89 1.87
CA VAL A 2 8.54 0.31 2.54
C VAL A 2 9.48 0.82 3.64
N GLU A 3 9.99 -0.06 4.50
CA GLU A 3 10.89 0.34 5.58
C GLU A 3 12.24 0.87 5.05
N THR A 4 12.65 0.46 3.84
CA THR A 4 13.83 1.02 3.17
C THR A 4 13.61 2.48 2.81
N ILE A 5 12.42 2.82 2.29
CA ILE A 5 12.05 4.22 1.98
C ILE A 5 12.01 5.04 3.27
N PHE A 6 11.46 4.49 4.35
CA PHE A 6 11.41 5.17 5.65
C PHE A 6 12.80 5.52 6.18
N LEU A 7 13.72 4.56 6.18
CA LEU A 7 15.09 4.78 6.61
C LEU A 7 15.80 5.81 5.74
N LEU A 8 15.63 5.75 4.41
CA LEU A 8 16.20 6.76 3.52
C LEU A 8 15.63 8.17 3.80
N ASN A 9 14.35 8.27 4.14
CA ASN A 9 13.73 9.54 4.46
C ASN A 9 14.28 10.14 5.76
N GLU A 10 14.48 9.31 6.79
CA GLU A 10 15.04 9.71 8.07
C GLU A 10 16.54 10.04 7.99
N ASP A 11 17.32 9.19 7.31
CA ASP A 11 18.78 9.31 7.28
C ASP A 11 19.28 10.39 6.30
N TYR A 12 18.54 10.63 5.22
CA TYR A 12 18.96 11.54 4.14
C TYR A 12 18.01 12.71 3.89
N GLY A 13 16.89 12.81 4.62
CA GLY A 13 15.97 13.93 4.50
C GLY A 13 15.37 14.08 3.10
N LEU A 14 15.05 12.96 2.44
CA LEU A 14 14.60 12.95 1.04
C LEU A 14 13.24 13.63 0.82
N GLY A 15 12.49 13.91 1.88
CA GLY A 15 11.19 14.60 1.79
C GLY A 15 10.12 13.78 1.09
N ILE A 16 10.22 12.45 1.14
CA ILE A 16 9.26 11.53 0.50
C ILE A 16 8.02 11.42 1.38
N GLU A 17 6.85 11.73 0.82
CA GLU A 17 5.57 11.39 1.44
C GLU A 17 5.16 9.96 1.07
N VAL A 18 4.78 9.16 2.07
CA VAL A 18 4.40 7.77 1.89
C VAL A 18 2.94 7.56 2.28
N TYR A 19 2.15 7.06 1.33
CA TYR A 19 0.78 6.62 1.53
C TYR A 19 0.70 5.09 1.45
N ALA A 20 0.56 4.44 2.60
CA ALA A 20 0.44 2.98 2.69
C ALA A 20 -1.03 2.55 2.68
N LEU A 21 -1.48 2.00 1.56
CA LEU A 21 -2.79 1.37 1.42
C LEU A 21 -2.78 -0.02 2.05
N VAL A 22 -3.65 -0.24 3.04
CA VAL A 22 -3.73 -1.47 3.82
C VAL A 22 -5.17 -1.91 4.05
N ARG A 23 -5.42 -3.21 4.17
CA ARG A 23 -6.75 -3.75 4.50
C ARG A 23 -7.07 -3.77 6.00
N SER A 24 -6.07 -3.60 6.85
CA SER A 24 -6.20 -3.79 8.29
C SER A 24 -5.35 -2.78 9.03
N GLU A 25 -6.02 -1.76 9.57
CA GLU A 25 -5.38 -0.68 10.32
C GLU A 25 -4.56 -1.22 11.50
N THR A 26 -5.13 -2.12 12.30
CA THR A 26 -4.43 -2.71 13.46
C THR A 26 -3.13 -3.40 13.07
N ARG A 27 -3.13 -4.20 12.00
CA ARG A 27 -1.92 -4.88 11.53
C ARG A 27 -0.88 -3.88 11.02
N ALA A 28 -1.33 -2.83 10.33
CA ALA A 28 -0.44 -1.77 9.85
C ALA A 28 0.17 -0.98 11.00
N LYS A 29 -0.63 -0.56 11.98
CA LYS A 29 -0.16 0.16 13.18
C LYS A 29 0.82 -0.67 14.00
N ASN A 30 0.58 -1.97 14.16
CA ASN A 30 1.52 -2.84 14.86
C ASN A 30 2.83 -3.02 14.09
N ARG A 31 2.76 -3.15 12.76
CA ARG A 31 3.95 -3.33 11.90
C ARG A 31 4.79 -2.06 11.81
N PHE A 32 4.15 -0.90 11.69
CA PHE A 32 4.79 0.39 11.45
C PHE A 32 4.79 1.29 12.68
N SER A 33 4.68 0.71 13.88
CA SER A 33 4.55 1.43 15.16
C SER A 33 5.61 2.53 15.35
N HIS A 34 6.85 2.26 14.94
CA HIS A 34 7.97 3.18 15.04
C HIS A 34 7.88 4.42 14.13
N PHE A 35 6.96 4.42 13.16
CA PHE A 35 6.83 5.46 12.16
C PHE A 35 5.47 6.18 12.22
N LEU A 36 4.55 5.77 13.11
CA LEU A 36 3.18 6.30 13.14
C LEU A 36 3.10 7.81 13.43
N ASP A 37 4.07 8.36 14.16
CA ASP A 37 4.10 9.78 14.52
C ASP A 37 4.79 10.65 13.46
N LYS A 38 5.21 10.07 12.34
CA LYS A 38 5.89 10.78 11.26
C LYS A 38 4.88 11.48 10.36
N SER A 39 5.00 12.80 10.21
CA SER A 39 4.09 13.61 9.40
C SER A 39 4.07 13.23 7.91
N TRP A 40 5.15 12.61 7.42
CA TRP A 40 5.28 12.14 6.05
C TRP A 40 4.73 10.72 5.83
N PHE A 41 4.26 10.02 6.88
CA PHE A 41 3.71 8.67 6.79
C PHE A 41 2.20 8.65 7.01
N ASN A 42 1.47 8.21 6.00
CA ASN A 42 0.00 8.17 5.97
C ASN A 42 -0.48 6.74 5.74
N ILE A 43 -1.45 6.29 6.53
CA ILE A 43 -2.10 4.97 6.36
C ILE A 43 -3.49 5.19 5.75
N ILE A 44 -3.75 4.52 4.64
CA ILE A 44 -5.07 4.50 3.98
C ILE A 44 -5.66 3.11 4.17
N VAL A 45 -6.79 3.03 4.85
CA VAL A 45 -7.42 1.74 5.18
C VAL A 45 -8.53 1.43 4.18
N GLN A 46 -8.23 0.58 3.20
CA GLN A 46 -9.20 0.09 2.20
C GLN A 46 -8.73 -1.21 1.52
N ASP A 47 -9.63 -1.88 0.80
CA ASP A 47 -9.21 -2.90 -0.15
C ASP A 47 -8.62 -2.25 -1.40
N VAL A 48 -7.64 -2.92 -1.98
CA VAL A 48 -6.95 -2.48 -3.19
C VAL A 48 -7.80 -2.71 -4.44
N SER A 49 -8.76 -3.64 -4.38
CA SER A 49 -9.71 -3.87 -5.47
C SER A 49 -10.79 -2.80 -5.57
N ASP A 50 -10.94 -1.96 -4.55
CA ASP A 50 -11.90 -0.86 -4.51
C ASP A 50 -11.29 0.41 -5.12
N GLU A 51 -12.13 1.34 -5.58
CA GLU A 51 -11.66 2.62 -6.12
C GLU A 51 -10.76 3.35 -5.09
N ILE A 52 -9.53 3.68 -5.48
CA ILE A 52 -8.61 4.44 -4.65
C ILE A 52 -8.93 5.93 -4.79
N LYS A 53 -9.46 6.51 -3.72
CA LYS A 53 -9.71 7.96 -3.62
C LYS A 53 -8.64 8.57 -2.75
N ILE A 54 -7.69 9.26 -3.38
CA ILE A 54 -6.60 9.94 -2.71
C ILE A 54 -6.52 11.37 -3.24
N ASP A 55 -6.58 12.33 -2.32
CA ASP A 55 -6.45 13.76 -2.62
C ASP A 55 -5.02 14.21 -2.37
N ALA A 56 -4.09 13.55 -3.07
CA ALA A 56 -2.66 13.82 -3.03
C ALA A 56 -2.05 13.56 -4.40
N SER A 57 -1.02 14.32 -4.76
CA SER A 57 -0.26 14.07 -6.00
C SER A 57 0.65 12.86 -5.78
N ILE A 58 0.48 11.81 -6.59
CA ILE A 58 1.24 10.58 -6.47
C ILE A 58 2.25 10.49 -7.61
N ASN A 59 3.54 10.56 -7.29
CA ASN A 59 4.61 10.47 -8.29
C ASN A 59 5.00 9.01 -8.60
N TYR A 60 4.86 8.12 -7.62
CA TYR A 60 5.23 6.70 -7.75
C TYR A 60 4.19 5.82 -7.07
N ILE A 61 3.83 4.73 -7.74
CA ILE A 61 2.94 3.70 -7.21
C ILE A 61 3.72 2.40 -7.15
N ILE A 62 3.70 1.74 -5.98
CA ILE A 62 4.28 0.40 -5.82
C ILE A 62 3.20 -0.59 -5.41
N HIS A 63 2.81 -1.47 -6.31
CA HIS A 63 1.80 -2.49 -6.05
C HIS A 63 2.42 -3.69 -5.32
N ALA A 64 2.34 -3.69 -3.99
CA ALA A 64 2.77 -4.80 -3.13
C ALA A 64 1.58 -5.54 -2.45
N ALA A 65 0.34 -5.19 -2.82
CA ALA A 65 -0.86 -5.79 -2.26
C ALA A 65 -1.16 -7.13 -2.96
N SER A 66 -0.60 -8.20 -2.43
CA SER A 66 -0.80 -9.56 -2.95
C SER A 66 -0.99 -10.57 -1.82
N GLN A 67 -1.96 -11.47 -1.98
CA GLN A 67 -2.05 -12.70 -1.19
C GLN A 67 -1.09 -13.74 -1.78
N ALA A 68 0.22 -13.55 -1.58
CA ALA A 68 1.26 -14.38 -2.21
C ALA A 68 1.64 -15.63 -1.40
N SER A 69 1.03 -15.87 -0.23
CA SER A 69 1.36 -17.05 0.57
C SER A 69 0.73 -18.31 -0.02
N PRO A 70 1.50 -19.40 -0.20
CA PRO A 70 1.01 -20.67 -0.76
C PRO A 70 -0.22 -21.26 -0.05
N LEU A 71 -0.41 -20.91 1.22
CA LEU A 71 -1.58 -21.32 2.00
C LEU A 71 -2.89 -20.82 1.35
N TYR A 72 -2.91 -19.55 0.92
CA TYR A 72 -4.11 -18.91 0.38
C TYR A 72 -4.44 -19.36 -1.04
N TYR A 73 -3.47 -19.88 -1.81
CA TYR A 73 -3.77 -20.51 -3.10
C TYR A 73 -4.69 -21.73 -2.97
N LYS A 74 -4.64 -22.42 -1.82
CA LYS A 74 -5.49 -23.57 -1.55
C LYS A 74 -6.82 -23.18 -0.90
N THR A 75 -6.78 -22.25 0.06
CA THR A 75 -7.95 -21.94 0.88
C THR A 75 -8.82 -20.81 0.31
N ASP A 76 -8.24 -19.90 -0.49
CA ASP A 76 -8.95 -18.78 -1.12
C ASP A 76 -8.31 -18.40 -2.49
N PRO A 77 -8.36 -19.30 -3.49
CA PRO A 77 -7.77 -19.05 -4.80
C PRO A 77 -8.44 -17.87 -5.53
N VAL A 78 -9.76 -17.72 -5.39
CA VAL A 78 -10.52 -16.66 -6.06
C VAL A 78 -10.21 -15.30 -5.46
N GLY A 79 -10.23 -15.16 -4.13
CA GLY A 79 -9.86 -13.90 -3.47
C GLY A 79 -8.40 -13.52 -3.75
N THR A 80 -7.52 -14.50 -3.85
CA THR A 80 -6.12 -14.28 -4.25
C THR A 80 -5.99 -13.74 -5.67
N LEU A 81 -6.67 -14.36 -6.64
CA LEU A 81 -6.66 -13.90 -8.03
C LEU A 81 -7.30 -12.51 -8.17
N LEU A 82 -8.44 -12.28 -7.50
CA LEU A 82 -9.15 -11.00 -7.57
C LEU A 82 -8.32 -9.86 -6.99
N ALA A 83 -7.66 -10.04 -5.84
CA ALA A 83 -6.82 -8.99 -5.26
C ALA A 83 -5.66 -8.60 -6.20
N ASN A 84 -5.03 -9.58 -6.84
CA ASN A 84 -3.93 -9.34 -7.77
C ASN A 84 -4.39 -8.71 -9.10
N THR A 85 -5.52 -9.15 -9.64
CA THR A 85 -6.03 -8.68 -10.95
C THR A 85 -6.79 -7.38 -10.85
N LYS A 86 -7.79 -7.30 -9.96
CA LYS A 86 -8.55 -6.06 -9.74
C LYS A 86 -7.68 -4.99 -9.13
N GLY A 87 -6.81 -5.34 -8.18
CA GLY A 87 -5.84 -4.39 -7.63
C GLY A 87 -5.01 -3.75 -8.72
N LEU A 88 -4.43 -4.55 -9.62
CA LEU A 88 -3.69 -4.04 -10.77
C LEU A 88 -4.53 -3.12 -11.67
N ILE A 89 -5.76 -3.52 -12.01
CA ILE A 89 -6.66 -2.69 -12.84
C ILE A 89 -6.93 -1.35 -12.15
N THR A 90 -7.29 -1.36 -10.88
CA THR A 90 -7.53 -0.15 -10.09
C THR A 90 -6.31 0.77 -10.10
N PHE A 91 -5.10 0.22 -9.97
CA PHE A 91 -3.87 1.03 -10.05
C PHE A 91 -3.62 1.62 -11.43
N LEU A 92 -3.81 0.85 -12.49
CA LEU A 92 -3.63 1.37 -13.86
C LEU A 92 -4.65 2.47 -14.16
N SER A 93 -5.91 2.30 -13.74
CA SER A 93 -6.94 3.34 -13.85
C SER A 93 -6.64 4.57 -13.00
N LEU A 94 -5.96 4.41 -11.86
CA LEU A 94 -5.50 5.56 -11.06
C LEU A 94 -4.45 6.37 -11.83
N GLN A 95 -3.49 5.72 -12.51
CA GLN A 95 -2.44 6.41 -13.28
C GLN A 95 -2.99 7.28 -14.41
N GLU A 96 -4.14 6.92 -15.01
CA GLU A 96 -4.78 7.75 -16.03
C GLU A 96 -5.36 9.06 -15.47
N ARG A 97 -5.44 9.19 -14.14
CA ARG A 97 -6.07 10.32 -13.42
C ARG A 97 -5.08 11.25 -12.72
N ILE A 98 -3.79 10.90 -12.67
CA ILE A 98 -2.70 11.65 -12.01
C ILE A 98 -1.67 12.17 -13.02
#